data_AF-A0A3D3B9A9-F1
#
_entry.id   AF-A0A3D3B9A9-F1
#
_cell.length_a   1.000
_cell.length_b   1.000
_cell.length_c   1.000
_cell.angle_alpha   90.00
_cell.angle_beta   90.00
_cell.angle_gamma   90.00
#
_symmetry.space_group_name_H-M   'P 1'
#
loop_
_entity.id
_entity.type
_entity.pdbx_description
1 polymer ?
#
loop_
_entity_poly.entity_id
_entity_poly.type
_entity_poly.pdbx_seq_one_letter_code
_entity_poly.pdbx_strand_id
1 'polypeptide(L)'
;MANPANVAGTSQPGTLARALKEGIFAGVLALGLFILYVGIKTDQDINNVLIWYPRWGLLAIFVAVAAVGRFLVVGFFQPWSRARKERLSEMPVHEIEAKPSFFHKHFLKLALLALVLYPPVIVWLMGVQGSLKFVDNFGIQILIYVMLAWGLNIVVGLAGLLDLGYVAFYAVGAYSYALLSQHFGLSFWVLLPLSGILAAFWGIILGFPVLRLRGDYLAIVTLAFGEIIRLVLINWTDVTKGTFGVSGIPKATLFGIKFDASPTGFAKMFDLPMSSAYYKIFLFYLILALCMLTAYVTIKLRRMPIGRAWEALREDEIACRSLGINTVTTKLTAFAIGAMFGGFAGSFFAARQGFVSPESFVFLESAVILAIVVLGGMGSLTGIAVAAIVMVGGTELLREMEFLKHVFGPDFTPELYRMLLFGLAMVVVMLFKPRGFVGSRQPTAFLKESRAVSGSFTKEGHG
;
A
#
# COMPACT_ATOMS: atom_id res chain seq x y z
N MET A 1 0.18 -55.44 -7.96
CA MET A 1 -0.73 -55.19 -6.83
C MET A 1 0.10 -55.23 -5.55
N ALA A 2 0.52 -54.07 -5.04
CA ALA A 2 1.20 -53.94 -3.76
C ALA A 2 0.35 -53.01 -2.89
N ASN A 3 0.02 -53.48 -1.69
CA ASN A 3 -0.97 -52.94 -0.77
C ASN A 3 -0.45 -51.65 -0.09
N PRO A 4 -1.10 -50.47 -0.20
CA PRO A 4 -0.64 -49.24 0.42
C PRO A 4 -1.27 -49.05 1.82
N ALA A 5 -1.11 -50.03 2.71
CA ALA A 5 -1.78 -50.04 4.02
C ALA A 5 -0.83 -50.03 5.24
N ASN A 6 0.44 -49.66 5.09
CA ASN A 6 1.40 -49.62 6.20
C ASN A 6 2.25 -48.33 6.25
N VAL A 7 1.61 -47.15 6.20
CA VAL A 7 2.25 -45.87 6.59
C VAL A 7 1.43 -45.16 7.68
N ALA A 8 0.87 -45.92 8.61
CA ALA A 8 0.29 -45.39 9.83
C ALA A 8 1.26 -45.67 10.99
N GLY A 9 1.85 -44.62 11.55
CA GLY A 9 2.47 -44.68 12.88
C GLY A 9 3.99 -44.59 12.95
N THR A 10 4.64 -43.62 12.29
CA THR A 10 5.87 -43.04 12.86
C THR A 10 5.52 -41.72 13.52
N SER A 11 5.17 -41.78 14.80
CA SER A 11 5.13 -40.60 15.68
C SER A 11 6.49 -39.91 15.60
N GLN A 12 6.58 -38.77 14.93
CA GLN A 12 7.83 -37.99 14.86
C GLN A 12 8.32 -37.71 16.29
N PRO A 13 9.46 -38.26 16.71
CA PRO A 13 10.01 -37.97 18.02
C PRO A 13 10.42 -36.50 18.05
N GLY A 14 9.79 -35.73 18.93
CA GLY A 14 10.33 -34.45 19.39
C GLY A 14 10.01 -33.20 18.57
N THR A 15 8.83 -33.06 17.97
CA THR A 15 8.36 -31.73 17.50
C THR A 15 8.41 -30.70 18.63
N LEU A 16 8.05 -31.11 19.85
CA LEU A 16 8.05 -30.25 21.04
C LEU A 16 9.48 -29.99 21.57
N ALA A 17 10.35 -31.01 21.56
CA ALA A 17 11.76 -30.86 21.92
C ALA A 17 12.52 -29.98 20.92
N ARG A 18 12.23 -30.12 19.63
CA ARG A 18 12.73 -29.25 18.56
C ARG A 18 12.22 -27.82 18.71
N ALA A 19 10.93 -27.64 18.98
CA ALA A 19 10.34 -26.32 19.22
C ALA A 19 11.02 -25.61 20.41
N LEU A 20 11.29 -26.34 21.49
CA LEU A 20 11.99 -25.79 22.66
C LEU A 20 13.43 -25.36 22.32
N LYS A 21 14.18 -26.22 21.61
CA LYS A 21 15.56 -25.94 21.21
C LYS A 21 15.64 -24.73 20.27
N GLU A 22 14.74 -24.65 19.28
CA GLU A 22 14.65 -23.51 18.37
C GLU A 22 14.16 -22.23 19.07
N GLY A 23 13.26 -22.35 20.05
CA GLY A 23 12.78 -21.24 20.87
C GLY A 23 13.90 -20.63 21.73
N ILE A 24 14.67 -21.46 22.44
CA ILE A 24 15.82 -21.00 23.24
C ILE A 24 16.87 -20.34 22.34
N PHE A 25 17.19 -20.96 21.20
CA PHE A 25 18.16 -20.39 20.26
C PHE A 25 17.71 -19.02 19.72
N ALA A 26 16.43 -18.88 19.38
CA ALA A 26 15.86 -17.60 18.97
C ALA A 26 15.92 -16.55 20.09
N GLY A 27 15.71 -16.95 21.35
CA GLY A 27 15.87 -16.09 22.52
C GLY A 27 17.31 -15.58 22.69
N VAL A 28 18.31 -16.46 22.56
CA VAL A 28 19.73 -16.07 22.64
C VAL A 28 20.12 -15.12 21.52
N LEU A 29 19.68 -15.39 20.28
CA LEU A 29 19.86 -14.49 19.15
C LEU A 29 19.20 -13.13 19.38
N ALA A 30 17.96 -13.12 19.87
CA ALA A 30 17.24 -11.90 20.19
C ALA A 30 17.94 -11.09 21.28
N LEU A 31 18.51 -11.74 22.30
CA LEU A 31 19.28 -11.07 23.35
C LEU A 31 20.51 -10.39 22.75
N GLY A 32 21.29 -11.09 21.93
CA GLY A 32 22.47 -10.53 21.28
C GLY A 32 22.14 -9.35 20.34
N LEU A 33 21.05 -9.45 19.57
CA LEU A 33 20.62 -8.39 18.65
C LEU A 33 20.01 -7.18 19.37
N PHE A 34 19.16 -7.38 20.37
CA PHE A 34 18.39 -6.30 21.00
C PHE A 34 19.09 -5.64 22.20
N ILE A 35 20.20 -6.17 22.72
CA ILE A 35 20.87 -5.58 23.88
C ILE A 35 21.30 -4.13 23.62
N LEU A 36 21.82 -3.84 22.43
CA LEU A 36 22.25 -2.48 22.05
C LEU A 36 21.09 -1.59 21.62
N TYR A 37 20.06 -2.14 20.98
CA TYR A 37 18.93 -1.36 20.44
C TYR A 37 17.81 -1.09 21.45
N VAL A 38 17.57 -2.03 22.37
CA VAL A 38 16.45 -1.98 23.33
C VAL A 38 16.97 -1.94 24.76
N GLY A 39 18.04 -2.68 25.05
CA GLY A 39 18.59 -2.81 26.40
C GLY A 39 19.24 -1.53 26.94
N ILE A 40 19.69 -0.63 26.07
CA ILE A 40 20.36 0.62 26.46
C ILE A 40 19.62 1.80 25.81
N LYS A 41 19.17 2.76 26.62
CA LYS A 41 18.69 4.07 26.13
C LYS A 41 19.73 5.13 26.47
N THR A 42 20.10 5.94 25.48
CA THR A 42 20.88 7.16 25.69
C THR A 42 19.98 8.38 25.65
N ASP A 43 20.01 9.20 26.68
CA ASP A 43 19.39 10.52 26.71
C ASP A 43 20.48 11.60 26.88
N GLN A 44 20.16 12.82 26.47
CA GLN A 44 20.95 14.01 26.81
C GLN A 44 20.35 14.70 28.02
N ASP A 45 21.18 15.00 29.01
CA ASP A 45 20.79 15.84 30.13
C ASP A 45 20.72 17.32 29.74
N ILE A 46 20.15 18.16 30.60
CA ILE A 46 20.01 19.62 30.43
C ILE A 46 21.38 20.29 30.20
N ASN A 47 22.46 19.66 30.67
CA ASN A 47 23.85 20.08 30.48
C ASN A 47 24.52 19.51 29.20
N ASN A 48 23.76 18.92 28.27
CA ASN A 48 24.25 18.22 27.07
C ASN A 48 25.22 17.05 27.34
N VAL A 49 25.19 16.45 28.53
CA VAL A 49 25.95 15.24 28.86
C VAL A 49 25.15 14.00 28.49
N LEU A 50 25.81 13.00 27.90
CA LEU A 50 25.21 11.73 27.54
C LEU A 50 25.01 10.86 28.79
N ILE A 51 23.76 10.57 29.14
CA ILE A 51 23.41 9.64 30.23
C ILE A 51 22.78 8.40 29.60
N TRP A 52 23.16 7.22 30.10
CA TRP A 52 22.62 5.94 29.62
C TRP A 52 21.82 5.24 30.72
N TYR A 53 20.61 4.83 30.37
CA TYR A 53 19.71 4.10 31.26
C TYR A 53 19.51 2.67 30.73
N PRO A 54 19.84 1.64 31.52
CA PRO A 54 19.59 0.28 31.12
C PRO A 54 18.09 -0.07 31.24
N ARG A 55 17.54 -0.70 30.21
CA ARG A 55 16.14 -1.13 30.10
C ARG A 55 16.03 -2.65 30.07
N TRP A 56 16.61 -3.32 31.07
CA TRP A 56 16.65 -4.79 31.16
C TRP A 56 15.28 -5.45 31.12
N GLY A 57 14.26 -4.83 31.72
CA GLY A 57 12.88 -5.34 31.71
C GLY A 57 12.29 -5.42 30.29
N LEU A 58 12.44 -4.36 29.50
CA LEU A 58 12.01 -4.34 28.10
C LEU A 58 12.80 -5.34 27.25
N LEU A 59 14.12 -5.43 27.46
CA LEU A 59 14.95 -6.42 26.77
C LEU A 59 14.48 -7.85 27.05
N ALA A 60 14.21 -8.18 28.31
CA ALA A 60 13.71 -9.49 28.71
C ALA A 60 12.36 -9.84 28.03
N ILE A 61 11.46 -8.86 27.91
CA ILE A 61 10.19 -9.03 27.19
C ILE A 61 10.44 -9.37 25.71
N PHE A 62 11.30 -8.63 25.02
CA PHE A 62 11.61 -8.90 23.60
C PHE A 62 12.22 -10.29 23.39
N VAL A 63 13.14 -10.69 24.27
CA VAL A 63 13.76 -12.02 24.25
C VAL A 63 12.71 -13.12 24.48
N ALA A 64 11.83 -12.93 25.47
CA ALA A 64 10.75 -13.87 25.75
C ALA A 64 9.77 -13.99 24.58
N VAL A 65 9.37 -12.86 23.97
CA VAL A 65 8.48 -12.84 22.80
C VAL A 65 9.12 -13.57 21.61
N ALA A 66 10.41 -13.37 21.34
CA ALA A 66 11.11 -14.08 20.27
C ALA A 66 11.19 -15.60 20.53
N ALA A 67 11.51 -15.99 21.76
CA ALA A 67 11.63 -17.39 22.15
C ALA A 67 10.28 -18.13 22.11
N VAL A 68 9.25 -17.55 22.72
CA VAL A 68 7.88 -18.10 22.74
C VAL A 68 7.27 -18.07 21.34
N GLY A 69 7.46 -16.98 20.59
CA GLY A 69 6.97 -16.86 19.21
C GLY A 69 7.54 -17.96 18.31
N ARG A 70 8.86 -18.20 18.38
CA ARG A 70 9.51 -19.29 17.61
C ARG A 70 9.03 -20.67 18.07
N PHE A 71 8.89 -20.87 19.38
CA PHE A 71 8.34 -22.11 19.94
C PHE A 71 6.94 -22.40 19.39
N LEU A 72 6.03 -21.41 19.39
CA LEU A 72 4.66 -21.58 18.89
C LEU A 72 4.61 -21.87 17.39
N VAL A 73 5.46 -21.21 16.59
CA VAL A 73 5.51 -21.44 15.14
C VAL A 73 5.97 -22.85 14.82
N VAL A 74 7.00 -23.36 15.49
CA VAL A 74 7.56 -24.71 15.23
C VAL A 74 6.70 -25.80 15.86
N GLY A 75 6.22 -25.58 17.08
CA GLY A 75 5.47 -26.57 17.85
C GLY A 75 4.04 -26.78 17.37
N PHE A 76 3.37 -25.71 16.91
CA PHE A 76 1.94 -25.76 16.56
C PHE A 76 1.65 -25.33 15.13
N PHE A 77 2.22 -24.20 14.68
CA PHE A 77 1.82 -23.61 13.40
C PHE A 77 2.32 -24.40 12.18
N GLN A 78 3.60 -24.76 12.16
CA GLN A 78 4.19 -25.53 11.05
C GLN A 78 3.52 -26.91 10.87
N PRO A 79 3.33 -27.73 11.93
CA PRO A 79 2.60 -29.00 11.83
C PRO A 79 1.18 -28.82 11.29
N TRP A 80 0.45 -27.83 11.81
CA TRP A 80 -0.91 -27.53 11.37
C TRP A 80 -0.97 -27.13 9.89
N SER A 81 -0.03 -26.29 9.44
CA SER A 81 0.03 -25.85 8.04
C SER A 81 0.36 -26.98 7.06
N ARG A 82 1.22 -27.94 7.47
CA ARG A 82 1.59 -29.13 6.68
C ARG A 82 0.42 -30.09 6.59
N ALA A 83 -0.20 -30.42 7.72
CA ALA A 83 -1.39 -31.27 7.77
C ALA A 83 -2.56 -30.70 6.95
N ARG A 84 -2.72 -29.37 6.90
CA ARG A 84 -3.72 -28.71 6.05
C ARG A 84 -3.38 -28.83 4.56
N LYS A 85 -2.11 -28.63 4.16
CA LYS A 85 -1.67 -28.79 2.77
C LYS A 85 -1.84 -30.23 2.29
N GLU A 86 -1.50 -31.21 3.13
CA GLU A 86 -1.66 -32.63 2.85
C GLU A 86 -3.14 -32.99 2.62
N ARG A 87 -4.04 -32.58 3.52
CA ARG A 87 -5.49 -32.75 3.32
C ARG A 87 -5.99 -32.11 2.03
N LEU A 88 -5.55 -30.88 1.72
CA LEU A 88 -5.93 -30.19 0.48
C LEU A 88 -5.40 -30.89 -0.77
N SER A 89 -4.25 -31.56 -0.71
CA SER A 89 -3.71 -32.34 -1.83
C SER A 89 -4.38 -33.70 -2.03
N GLU A 90 -5.03 -34.22 -0.97
CA GLU A 90 -5.79 -35.48 -1.00
C GLU A 90 -7.26 -35.28 -1.44
N MET A 91 -7.73 -34.04 -1.57
CA MET A 91 -9.09 -33.76 -2.04
C MET A 91 -9.23 -34.09 -3.54
N PRO A 92 -10.25 -34.86 -3.96
CA PRO A 92 -10.47 -35.18 -5.37
C PRO A 92 -10.74 -33.91 -6.20
N VAL A 93 -10.15 -33.85 -7.39
CA VAL A 93 -10.15 -32.68 -8.30
C VAL A 93 -11.56 -32.15 -8.62
N HIS A 94 -12.60 -32.99 -8.50
CA HIS A 94 -14.00 -32.60 -8.72
C HIS A 94 -14.63 -31.75 -7.62
N GLU A 95 -14.05 -31.64 -6.41
CA GLU A 95 -14.59 -30.76 -5.36
C GLU A 95 -13.99 -29.35 -5.37
N ILE A 96 -12.94 -29.10 -6.17
CA ILE A 96 -12.32 -27.77 -6.31
C ILE A 96 -13.13 -26.87 -7.25
N GLU A 97 -14.11 -27.42 -7.98
CA GLU A 97 -15.23 -26.65 -8.52
C GLU A 97 -16.23 -26.28 -7.41
N ALA A 98 -15.74 -25.70 -6.32
CA ALA A 98 -16.61 -24.94 -5.45
C ALA A 98 -17.16 -23.79 -6.30
N LYS A 99 -18.40 -23.96 -6.80
CA LYS A 99 -19.20 -22.89 -7.43
C LYS A 99 -18.88 -21.62 -6.66
N PRO A 100 -18.35 -20.55 -7.31
CA PRO A 100 -17.84 -19.42 -6.55
C PRO A 100 -18.97 -18.93 -5.66
N SER A 101 -18.75 -18.99 -4.35
CA SER A 101 -19.76 -18.64 -3.34
C SER A 101 -20.39 -17.31 -3.73
N PHE A 102 -21.68 -17.13 -3.48
CA PHE A 102 -22.42 -15.90 -3.82
C PHE A 102 -21.63 -14.64 -3.42
N PHE A 103 -20.99 -14.68 -2.25
CA PHE A 103 -20.09 -13.65 -1.74
C PHE A 103 -18.87 -13.39 -2.62
N HIS A 104 -18.22 -14.40 -3.18
CA HIS A 104 -17.08 -14.20 -4.08
C HIS A 104 -17.50 -13.58 -5.42
N LYS A 105 -18.67 -13.97 -5.95
CA LYS A 105 -19.20 -13.39 -7.20
C LYS A 105 -19.66 -11.94 -7.02
N HIS A 106 -20.23 -11.61 -5.87
CA HIS A 106 -20.78 -10.28 -5.58
C HIS A 106 -19.87 -9.40 -4.71
N PHE A 107 -18.68 -9.89 -4.34
CA PHE A 107 -17.78 -9.21 -3.40
C PHE A 107 -17.52 -7.76 -3.80
N LEU A 108 -17.23 -7.50 -5.08
CA LEU A 108 -16.96 -6.14 -5.56
C LEU A 108 -18.18 -5.23 -5.49
N LYS A 109 -19.38 -5.75 -5.80
CA LYS A 109 -20.63 -4.99 -5.72
C LYS A 109 -20.98 -4.67 -4.27
N LEU A 110 -20.81 -5.65 -3.38
CA LEU A 110 -21.01 -5.50 -1.94
C LEU A 110 -20.00 -4.52 -1.32
N ALA A 111 -18.73 -4.61 -1.70
CA ALA A 111 -17.68 -3.71 -1.24
C ALA A 111 -17.94 -2.27 -1.69
N LEU A 112 -18.33 -2.07 -2.96
CA LEU A 112 -18.72 -0.75 -3.47
C LEU A 112 -19.93 -0.19 -2.74
N LEU A 113 -20.96 -1.02 -2.52
CA LEU A 113 -22.15 -0.60 -1.77
C LEU A 113 -21.80 -0.23 -0.32
N ALA A 114 -20.96 -1.01 0.34
CA ALA A 114 -20.47 -0.70 1.69
C ALA A 114 -19.71 0.63 1.72
N LEU A 115 -18.90 0.90 0.71
CA LEU A 115 -18.07 2.11 0.64
C LEU A 115 -18.90 3.35 0.29
N VAL A 116 -19.95 3.22 -0.53
CA VAL A 116 -20.94 4.29 -0.78
C VAL A 116 -21.76 4.58 0.47
N LEU A 117 -22.16 3.54 1.23
CA LEU A 117 -22.93 3.70 2.47
C LEU A 117 -22.06 4.12 3.67
N TYR A 118 -20.74 4.10 3.55
CA TYR A 118 -19.83 4.35 4.67
C TYR A 118 -20.01 5.75 5.30
N PRO A 119 -19.95 6.88 4.56
CA PRO A 119 -20.16 8.19 5.18
C PRO A 119 -21.53 8.37 5.86
N PRO A 120 -22.68 8.03 5.25
CA PRO A 120 -23.98 8.23 5.91
C PRO A 120 -24.15 7.34 7.15
N VAL A 121 -23.63 6.10 7.13
CA VAL A 121 -23.67 5.22 8.30
C VAL A 121 -22.83 5.77 9.46
N ILE A 122 -21.64 6.31 9.18
CA ILE A 122 -20.79 6.91 10.20
C ILE A 122 -21.41 8.18 10.78
N VAL A 123 -22.04 9.02 9.94
CA VAL A 123 -22.78 10.20 10.41
C VAL A 123 -23.95 9.79 11.32
N TRP A 124 -24.65 8.72 10.98
CA TRP A 124 -25.74 8.19 11.81
C TRP A 124 -25.24 7.65 13.16
N LEU A 125 -24.11 6.94 13.18
CA LEU A 125 -23.55 6.34 14.40
C LEU A 125 -22.89 7.35 15.35
N MET A 126 -22.12 8.30 14.81
CA MET A 126 -21.21 9.15 15.59
C MET A 126 -21.57 10.64 15.54
N GLY A 127 -22.67 10.97 14.87
CA GLY A 127 -23.07 12.34 14.62
C GLY A 127 -22.18 13.07 13.61
N VAL A 128 -22.58 14.29 13.25
CA VAL A 128 -21.92 15.08 12.20
C VAL A 128 -20.47 15.44 12.58
N GLN A 129 -20.21 15.82 13.84
CA GLN A 129 -18.86 16.17 14.28
C GLN A 129 -17.96 14.94 14.47
N GLY A 130 -18.47 13.86 15.07
CA GLY A 130 -17.69 12.62 15.24
C GLY A 130 -17.29 12.01 13.89
N SER A 131 -18.13 12.16 12.86
CA SER A 131 -17.85 11.61 11.52
C SER A 131 -16.61 12.19 10.84
N LEU A 132 -16.18 13.41 11.18
CA LEU A 132 -15.06 14.10 10.52
C LEU A 132 -13.78 13.28 10.54
N LYS A 133 -13.40 12.76 11.71
CA LYS A 133 -12.16 12.01 11.90
C LYS A 133 -12.19 10.70 11.11
N PHE A 134 -13.31 10.00 11.13
CA PHE A 134 -13.48 8.72 10.46
C PHE A 134 -13.50 8.87 8.94
N VAL A 135 -14.30 9.79 8.42
CA VAL A 135 -14.39 10.02 6.97
C VAL A 135 -13.05 10.53 6.42
N ASP A 136 -12.36 11.42 7.13
CA ASP A 136 -11.07 11.96 6.66
C ASP A 136 -9.94 10.93 6.77
N ASN A 137 -9.69 10.36 7.95
CA ASN A 137 -8.54 9.48 8.18
C ASN A 137 -8.77 8.04 7.69
N PHE A 138 -9.92 7.44 7.98
CA PHE A 138 -10.19 6.06 7.54
C PHE A 138 -10.79 6.01 6.12
N GLY A 139 -11.53 7.04 5.71
CA GLY A 139 -12.09 7.07 4.36
C GLY A 139 -11.09 7.61 3.34
N ILE A 140 -10.84 8.92 3.40
CA ILE A 140 -10.10 9.63 2.36
C ILE A 140 -8.63 9.19 2.31
N GLN A 141 -7.93 9.04 3.45
CA GLN A 141 -6.51 8.64 3.45
C GLN A 141 -6.32 7.27 2.78
N ILE A 142 -7.16 6.30 3.14
CA ILE A 142 -7.09 4.95 2.58
C ILE A 142 -7.30 5.01 1.08
N LEU A 143 -8.30 5.75 0.59
CA LEU A 143 -8.58 5.88 -0.85
C LEU A 143 -7.44 6.58 -1.61
N ILE A 144 -6.76 7.57 -1.02
CA ILE A 144 -5.55 8.17 -1.61
C ILE A 144 -4.46 7.10 -1.78
N TYR A 145 -4.16 6.30 -0.76
CA TYR A 145 -3.17 5.22 -0.86
C TYR A 145 -3.59 4.10 -1.82
N VAL A 146 -4.89 3.78 -1.92
CA VAL A 146 -5.40 2.85 -2.94
C VAL A 146 -5.09 3.36 -4.34
N MET A 147 -5.36 4.64 -4.60
CA MET A 147 -5.10 5.24 -5.90
C MET A 147 -3.59 5.32 -6.23
N LEU A 148 -2.77 5.71 -5.25
CA LEU A 148 -1.30 5.69 -5.36
C LEU A 148 -0.78 4.28 -5.66
N ALA A 149 -1.25 3.28 -4.91
CA ALA A 149 -0.82 1.90 -5.09
C ALA A 149 -1.29 1.32 -6.43
N TRP A 150 -2.48 1.68 -6.92
CA TRP A 150 -2.92 1.31 -8.26
C TRP A 150 -2.08 1.96 -9.37
N GLY A 151 -1.68 3.22 -9.20
CA GLY A 151 -0.75 3.88 -10.11
C GLY A 151 0.63 3.21 -10.14
N LEU A 152 1.22 2.96 -8.97
CA LEU A 152 2.50 2.23 -8.86
C LEU A 152 2.39 0.79 -9.41
N ASN A 153 1.25 0.14 -9.23
CA ASN A 153 1.02 -1.22 -9.74
C ASN A 153 1.01 -1.29 -11.28
N ILE A 154 0.83 -0.20 -12.01
CA ILE A 154 1.03 -0.20 -13.46
C ILE A 154 2.52 -0.40 -13.77
N VAL A 155 3.38 0.34 -13.09
CA VAL A 155 4.84 0.33 -13.30
C VAL A 155 5.46 -0.98 -12.77
N VAL A 156 5.23 -1.28 -11.49
CA VAL A 156 5.82 -2.45 -10.80
C VAL A 156 5.05 -3.73 -11.14
N GLY A 157 3.72 -3.66 -11.14
CA GLY A 157 2.86 -4.83 -11.24
C GLY A 157 2.59 -5.30 -12.66
N LEU A 158 2.45 -4.41 -13.64
CA LEU A 158 2.24 -4.79 -15.04
C LEU A 158 3.55 -4.79 -15.82
N ALA A 159 4.30 -3.68 -15.81
CA ALA A 159 5.53 -3.56 -16.59
C ALA A 159 6.77 -4.18 -15.93
N GLY A 160 6.71 -4.55 -14.65
CA GLY A 160 7.82 -5.21 -13.94
C GLY A 160 8.99 -4.29 -13.59
N LEU A 161 8.77 -2.97 -13.60
CA LEU A 161 9.80 -1.96 -13.34
C LEU A 161 9.75 -1.57 -11.87
N LEU A 162 10.83 -1.80 -11.12
CA LEU A 162 10.88 -1.44 -9.70
C LEU A 162 11.06 0.08 -9.57
N ASP A 163 10.05 0.77 -9.06
CA ASP A 163 10.05 2.22 -8.84
C ASP A 163 9.96 2.54 -7.35
N LEU A 164 11.11 2.89 -6.77
CA LEU A 164 11.24 3.33 -5.38
C LEU A 164 11.05 4.85 -5.23
N GLY A 165 11.07 5.58 -6.35
CA GLY A 165 10.93 7.02 -6.43
C GLY A 165 9.50 7.52 -6.59
N TYR A 166 8.50 6.65 -6.47
CA TYR A 166 7.11 6.95 -6.83
C TYR A 166 6.53 8.21 -6.15
N VAL A 167 6.99 8.51 -4.92
CA VAL A 167 6.63 9.72 -4.16
C VAL A 167 6.96 11.02 -4.92
N ALA A 168 7.90 10.99 -5.87
CA ALA A 168 8.21 12.15 -6.72
C ALA A 168 7.01 12.57 -7.56
N PHE A 169 6.28 11.61 -8.14
CA PHE A 169 5.09 11.89 -8.95
C PHE A 169 3.95 12.41 -8.09
N TYR A 170 3.84 11.87 -6.87
CA TYR A 170 2.92 12.36 -5.87
C TYR A 170 3.21 13.81 -5.47
N ALA A 171 4.49 14.15 -5.24
CA ALA A 171 4.94 15.51 -4.94
C ALA A 171 4.69 16.47 -6.10
N VAL A 172 5.08 16.09 -7.33
CA VAL A 172 4.87 16.90 -8.53
C VAL A 172 3.39 17.22 -8.71
N GLY A 173 2.48 16.26 -8.52
CA GLY A 173 1.04 16.51 -8.60
C GLY A 173 0.53 17.47 -7.52
N ALA A 174 0.98 17.30 -6.27
CA ALA A 174 0.57 18.15 -5.16
C ALA A 174 1.06 19.60 -5.32
N TYR A 175 2.33 19.79 -5.68
CA TYR A 175 2.91 21.11 -5.91
C TYR A 175 2.35 21.77 -7.18
N SER A 176 2.11 21.01 -8.25
CA SER A 176 1.46 21.55 -9.45
C SER A 176 0.08 22.10 -9.11
N TYR A 177 -0.72 21.36 -8.34
CA TYR A 177 -2.02 21.83 -7.88
C TYR A 177 -1.90 23.08 -7.00
N ALA A 178 -1.02 23.05 -6.00
CA ALA A 178 -0.85 24.15 -5.04
C ALA A 178 -0.41 25.46 -5.70
N LEU A 179 0.63 25.40 -6.55
CA LEU A 179 1.21 26.58 -7.19
C LEU A 179 0.29 27.17 -8.26
N LEU A 180 -0.29 26.32 -9.12
CA LEU A 180 -1.19 26.79 -10.17
C LEU A 180 -2.49 27.38 -9.59
N SER A 181 -2.98 26.81 -8.48
CA SER A 181 -4.14 27.38 -7.79
C SER A 181 -3.87 28.76 -7.21
N GLN A 182 -2.69 28.99 -6.60
CA GLN A 182 -2.34 30.29 -6.04
C GLN A 182 -2.06 31.36 -7.09
N HIS A 183 -1.38 30.99 -8.17
CA HIS A 183 -0.94 31.97 -9.17
C HIS A 183 -2.05 32.32 -10.18
N PHE A 184 -2.83 31.32 -10.61
CA PHE A 184 -3.80 31.48 -11.69
C PHE A 184 -5.26 31.39 -11.24
N GLY A 185 -5.53 31.06 -9.98
CA GLY A 185 -6.89 30.97 -9.45
C GLY A 185 -7.78 29.95 -10.17
N LEU A 186 -7.17 28.96 -10.84
CA LEU A 186 -7.90 27.97 -11.63
C LEU A 186 -8.78 27.08 -10.74
N SER A 187 -9.89 26.61 -11.29
CA SER A 187 -10.80 25.73 -10.57
C SER A 187 -10.18 24.36 -10.32
N PHE A 188 -10.62 23.71 -9.24
CA PHE A 188 -10.21 22.35 -8.88
C PHE A 188 -10.34 21.37 -10.06
N TRP A 189 -11.41 21.50 -10.85
CA TRP A 189 -11.71 20.60 -11.97
C TRP A 189 -10.75 20.73 -13.15
N VAL A 190 -10.10 21.88 -13.32
CA VAL A 190 -9.06 22.09 -14.33
C VAL A 190 -7.70 21.67 -13.77
N LEU A 191 -7.45 21.99 -12.50
CA LEU A 191 -6.18 21.66 -11.85
C LEU A 191 -5.98 20.15 -11.65
N LEU A 192 -7.05 19.39 -11.40
CA LEU A 192 -6.98 17.93 -11.24
C LEU A 192 -6.39 17.22 -12.48
N PRO A 193 -6.95 17.36 -13.70
CA PRO A 193 -6.38 16.75 -14.90
C PRO A 193 -5.00 17.36 -15.23
N LEU A 194 -4.82 18.66 -15.08
CA LEU A 194 -3.56 19.34 -15.38
C LEU A 194 -2.40 18.83 -14.52
N SER A 195 -2.65 18.60 -13.22
CA SER A 195 -1.64 18.05 -12.31
C SER A 195 -1.25 16.62 -12.69
N GLY A 196 -2.20 15.80 -13.15
CA GLY A 196 -1.89 14.46 -13.65
C GLY A 196 -1.12 14.48 -14.98
N ILE A 197 -1.42 15.41 -15.88
CA ILE A 197 -0.66 15.60 -17.13
C ILE A 197 0.77 16.04 -16.83
N LEU A 198 0.96 16.97 -15.90
CA LEU A 198 2.29 17.41 -15.47
C LEU A 198 3.07 16.27 -14.80
N ALA A 199 2.42 15.47 -13.96
CA ALA A 199 3.05 14.29 -13.38
C ALA A 199 3.42 13.26 -14.46
N ALA A 200 2.56 13.02 -15.46
CA ALA A 200 2.86 12.15 -16.59
C ALA A 200 4.06 12.65 -17.41
N PHE A 201 4.13 13.96 -17.65
CA PHE A 201 5.25 14.61 -18.33
C PHE A 201 6.56 14.40 -17.58
N TRP A 202 6.57 14.64 -16.26
CA TRP A 202 7.73 14.32 -15.41
C TRP A 202 8.04 12.82 -15.41
N GLY A 203 7.03 11.95 -15.45
CA GLY A 203 7.19 10.49 -15.63
C GLY A 203 7.93 10.13 -16.91
N ILE A 204 7.67 10.82 -18.02
CA ILE A 204 8.37 10.60 -19.29
C ILE A 204 9.81 11.11 -19.22
N ILE A 205 10.02 12.31 -18.66
CA ILE A 205 11.35 12.89 -18.46
C ILE A 205 12.24 11.92 -17.70
N LEU A 206 11.69 11.26 -16.69
CA LEU A 206 12.42 10.28 -15.89
C LEU A 206 12.54 8.92 -16.49
N GLY A 207 11.52 8.51 -17.21
CA GLY A 207 11.57 7.26 -17.94
C GLY A 207 12.80 7.25 -18.84
N PHE A 208 13.16 8.39 -19.45
CA PHE A 208 14.27 8.53 -20.41
C PHE A 208 15.67 8.10 -19.91
N PRO A 209 16.25 8.67 -18.83
CA PRO A 209 17.55 8.22 -18.30
C PRO A 209 17.49 6.78 -17.79
N VAL A 210 16.32 6.34 -17.36
CA VAL A 210 16.09 5.04 -16.74
C VAL A 210 15.95 3.90 -17.77
N LEU A 211 15.71 4.21 -19.06
CA LEU A 211 15.52 3.22 -20.13
C LEU A 211 16.66 2.20 -20.28
N ARG A 212 17.89 2.60 -19.90
CA ARG A 212 19.10 1.79 -20.05
C ARG A 212 19.38 0.89 -18.85
N LEU A 213 18.62 1.04 -17.76
CA LEU A 213 18.83 0.36 -16.50
C LEU A 213 17.84 -0.79 -16.32
N ARG A 214 18.25 -1.80 -15.54
CA ARG A 214 17.46 -3.01 -15.26
C ARG A 214 17.58 -3.41 -13.81
N GLY A 215 16.55 -4.09 -13.31
CA GLY A 215 16.52 -4.66 -11.96
C GLY A 215 16.81 -3.63 -10.88
N ASP A 216 17.84 -3.88 -10.08
CA ASP A 216 18.16 -3.07 -8.91
C ASP A 216 18.72 -1.69 -9.28
N TYR A 217 19.43 -1.56 -10.40
CA TYR A 217 19.93 -0.26 -10.87
C TYR A 217 18.81 0.72 -11.20
N LEU A 218 17.72 0.20 -11.78
CA LEU A 218 16.50 0.94 -12.04
C LEU A 218 15.87 1.46 -10.73
N ALA A 219 15.84 0.62 -9.70
CA ALA A 219 15.31 0.98 -8.39
C ALA A 219 16.15 2.07 -7.68
N ILE A 220 17.48 1.96 -7.75
CA ILE A 220 18.40 2.95 -7.16
C ILE A 220 18.22 4.32 -7.81
N VAL A 221 18.12 4.38 -9.14
CA VAL A 221 17.98 5.66 -9.86
C VAL A 221 16.62 6.30 -9.63
N THR A 222 15.54 5.51 -9.54
CA THR A 222 14.23 6.06 -9.18
C THR A 222 14.22 6.62 -7.76
N LEU A 223 14.83 5.92 -6.79
CA LEU A 223 15.02 6.44 -5.43
C LEU A 223 15.77 7.77 -5.43
N ALA A 224 16.93 7.81 -6.10
CA ALA A 224 17.75 9.01 -6.19
C ALA A 224 16.95 10.18 -6.79
N PHE A 225 16.13 9.93 -7.81
CA PHE A 225 15.27 10.95 -8.36
C PHE A 225 14.20 11.45 -7.38
N GLY A 226 13.54 10.54 -6.65
CA GLY A 226 12.57 10.95 -5.63
C GLY A 226 13.19 11.89 -4.59
N GLU A 227 14.42 11.59 -4.19
CA GLU A 227 15.20 12.45 -3.32
C GLU A 227 15.63 13.77 -3.99
N ILE A 228 16.01 13.76 -5.26
CA ILE A 228 16.31 14.98 -6.02
C ILE A 228 15.09 15.90 -6.06
N ILE A 229 13.90 15.40 -6.37
CA ILE A 229 12.67 16.23 -6.36
C ILE A 229 12.42 16.80 -4.98
N ARG A 230 12.52 16.00 -3.93
CA ARG A 230 12.36 16.48 -2.56
C ARG A 230 13.36 17.60 -2.23
N LEU A 231 14.64 17.42 -2.57
CA LEU A 231 15.67 18.42 -2.34
C LEU A 231 15.45 19.70 -3.17
N VAL A 232 15.01 19.58 -4.43
CA VAL A 232 14.63 20.74 -5.25
C VAL A 232 13.47 21.49 -4.60
N LEU A 233 12.45 20.79 -4.11
CA LEU A 233 11.31 21.41 -3.43
C LEU A 233 11.72 22.12 -2.13
N ILE A 234 12.72 21.61 -1.41
CA ILE A 234 13.24 22.23 -0.18
C ILE A 234 14.09 23.47 -0.49
N ASN A 235 14.98 23.40 -1.49
CA ASN A 235 15.95 24.45 -1.78
C ASN A 235 15.39 25.56 -2.68
N TRP A 236 14.34 25.28 -3.46
CA TRP A 236 13.76 26.26 -4.38
C TRP A 236 12.77 27.21 -3.69
N THR A 237 13.27 27.97 -2.73
CA THR A 237 12.49 28.84 -1.84
C THR A 237 11.59 29.83 -2.58
N ASP A 238 12.04 30.35 -3.72
CA ASP A 238 11.29 31.38 -4.47
C ASP A 238 9.98 30.86 -5.06
N VAL A 239 9.90 29.55 -5.36
CA VAL A 239 8.72 28.95 -5.98
C VAL A 239 7.92 28.14 -4.98
N THR A 240 8.57 27.28 -4.19
CA THR A 240 7.89 26.33 -3.30
C THR A 240 7.76 26.82 -1.87
N LYS A 241 8.39 27.96 -1.55
CA LYS A 241 8.58 28.46 -0.18
C LYS A 241 9.45 27.53 0.69
N GLY A 242 10.16 26.59 0.06
CA GLY A 242 11.09 25.68 0.72
C GLY A 242 10.42 24.84 1.81
N THR A 243 11.06 24.75 2.97
CA THR A 243 10.54 24.01 4.15
C THR A 243 9.25 24.59 4.73
N PHE A 244 8.93 25.86 4.46
CA PHE A 244 7.65 26.44 4.88
C PHE A 244 6.47 25.86 4.12
N GLY A 245 6.70 25.31 2.93
CA GLY A 245 5.65 24.77 2.08
C GLY A 245 4.64 25.80 1.56
N VAL A 246 3.67 25.31 0.79
CA VAL A 246 2.63 26.13 0.18
C VAL A 246 1.33 26.00 0.97
N SER A 247 0.97 27.04 1.72
CA SER A 247 -0.24 27.14 2.53
C SER A 247 -1.31 28.03 1.91
N GLY A 248 -2.58 27.85 2.29
CA GLY A 248 -3.69 28.66 1.79
C GLY A 248 -4.18 28.20 0.41
N ILE A 249 -4.11 26.89 0.16
CA ILE A 249 -4.59 26.31 -1.09
C ILE A 249 -6.13 26.35 -1.09
N PRO A 250 -6.77 26.94 -2.12
CA PRO A 250 -8.22 26.99 -2.22
C PRO A 250 -8.88 25.60 -2.12
N LYS A 251 -9.94 25.52 -1.32
CA LYS A 251 -10.75 24.31 -1.18
C LYS A 251 -11.42 23.94 -2.51
N ALA A 252 -11.53 22.65 -2.77
CA ALA A 252 -12.29 22.13 -3.91
C ALA A 252 -13.76 22.59 -3.88
N THR A 253 -14.27 23.07 -5.01
CA THR A 253 -15.66 23.54 -5.18
C THR A 253 -16.48 22.53 -5.97
N LEU A 254 -17.76 22.35 -5.61
CA LEU A 254 -18.70 21.55 -6.41
C LEU A 254 -19.20 22.40 -7.59
N PHE A 255 -18.50 22.34 -8.74
CA PHE A 255 -18.81 23.10 -9.96
C PHE A 255 -19.16 24.59 -9.73
N GLY A 256 -18.38 25.28 -8.90
CA GLY A 256 -18.59 26.70 -8.55
C GLY A 256 -19.30 26.94 -7.20
N ILE A 257 -19.92 25.92 -6.61
CA ILE A 257 -20.49 25.99 -5.27
C ILE A 257 -19.37 25.84 -4.24
N LYS A 258 -19.22 26.85 -3.37
CA LYS A 258 -18.21 26.87 -2.30
C LYS A 258 -18.74 26.22 -1.03
N PHE A 259 -17.86 25.57 -0.28
CA PHE A 259 -18.16 24.98 1.03
C PHE A 259 -17.81 25.95 2.18
N ASP A 260 -18.26 27.20 2.06
CA ASP A 260 -18.04 28.28 3.03
C ASP A 260 -19.37 28.90 3.48
N ALA A 261 -19.35 29.74 4.52
CA ALA A 261 -20.51 30.44 5.11
C ALA A 261 -21.24 31.44 4.17
N SER A 262 -20.80 31.53 2.91
CA SER A 262 -21.36 32.38 1.86
C SER A 262 -22.87 32.15 1.68
N PRO A 263 -23.67 33.17 1.29
CA PRO A 263 -25.08 33.01 0.94
C PRO A 263 -25.34 31.95 -0.14
N THR A 264 -24.38 31.74 -1.05
CA THR A 264 -24.40 30.69 -2.10
C THR A 264 -23.69 29.40 -1.70
N GLY A 265 -23.36 29.25 -0.42
CA GLY A 265 -22.63 28.12 0.12
C GLY A 265 -23.46 26.83 0.15
N PHE A 266 -22.80 25.69 -0.04
CA PHE A 266 -23.44 24.37 -0.11
C PHE A 266 -24.43 24.11 1.05
N ALA A 267 -24.04 24.39 2.30
CA ALA A 267 -24.91 24.10 3.43
C ALA A 267 -26.20 24.96 3.45
N LYS A 268 -26.13 26.23 3.00
CA LYS A 268 -27.31 27.10 2.94
C LYS A 268 -28.24 26.76 1.78
N MET A 269 -27.69 26.31 0.64
CA MET A 269 -28.49 25.88 -0.51
C MET A 269 -29.37 24.65 -0.21
N PHE A 270 -28.91 23.78 0.69
CA PHE A 270 -29.62 22.56 1.07
C PHE A 270 -30.24 22.62 2.47
N ASP A 271 -30.28 23.80 3.10
CA ASP A 271 -30.80 24.03 4.47
C ASP A 271 -30.19 23.07 5.53
N LEU A 272 -28.89 22.81 5.40
CA LEU A 272 -28.12 21.94 6.28
C LEU A 272 -27.35 22.76 7.33
N PRO A 273 -27.09 22.20 8.53
CA PRO A 273 -26.27 22.87 9.53
C PRO A 273 -24.86 23.13 9.00
N MET A 274 -24.25 24.27 9.33
CA MET A 274 -22.88 24.54 8.85
C MET A 274 -21.86 23.66 9.56
N SER A 275 -21.31 22.68 8.83
CA SER A 275 -20.27 21.78 9.32
C SER A 275 -19.23 21.49 8.24
N SER A 276 -17.97 21.38 8.67
CA SER A 276 -16.87 20.92 7.82
C SER A 276 -17.05 19.47 7.35
N ALA A 277 -17.96 18.70 7.97
CA ALA A 277 -18.22 17.30 7.63
C ALA A 277 -18.72 17.16 6.20
N TYR A 278 -19.61 18.04 5.72
CA TYR A 278 -20.15 17.99 4.37
C TYR A 278 -19.05 18.13 3.30
N TYR A 279 -18.06 18.98 3.56
CA TYR A 279 -16.90 19.12 2.67
C TYR A 279 -16.08 17.83 2.60
N LYS A 280 -15.83 17.19 3.75
CA LYS A 280 -15.09 15.91 3.80
C LYS A 280 -15.88 14.77 3.16
N ILE A 281 -17.20 14.71 3.35
CA ILE A 281 -18.07 13.74 2.68
C ILE A 281 -18.05 13.93 1.16
N PHE A 282 -18.11 15.18 0.69
CA PHE A 282 -17.95 15.50 -0.74
C PHE A 282 -16.60 15.00 -1.28
N LEU A 283 -15.50 15.32 -0.58
CA LEU A 283 -14.17 14.85 -0.95
C LEU A 283 -14.09 13.32 -0.98
N PHE A 284 -14.71 12.63 -0.01
CA PHE A 284 -14.76 11.17 0.03
C PHE A 284 -15.42 10.58 -1.23
N TYR A 285 -16.59 11.09 -1.63
CA TYR A 285 -17.24 10.61 -2.85
C TYR A 285 -16.45 10.96 -4.12
N LEU A 286 -15.76 12.10 -4.11
CA LEU A 286 -14.92 12.53 -5.21
C LEU A 286 -13.70 11.61 -5.40
N ILE A 287 -12.95 11.31 -4.33
CA ILE A 287 -11.82 10.37 -4.42
C ILE A 287 -12.29 8.95 -4.71
N LEU A 288 -13.45 8.55 -4.20
CA LEU A 288 -14.06 7.27 -4.54
C LEU A 288 -14.38 7.20 -6.04
N ALA A 289 -14.99 8.23 -6.62
CA ALA A 289 -15.24 8.29 -8.05
C ALA A 289 -13.95 8.23 -8.87
N LEU A 290 -12.89 8.93 -8.43
CA LEU A 290 -11.56 8.86 -9.05
C LEU A 290 -10.92 7.47 -8.92
N CYS A 291 -11.09 6.81 -7.77
CA CYS A 291 -10.68 5.42 -7.58
C CYS A 291 -11.42 4.49 -8.54
N MET A 292 -12.74 4.62 -8.67
CA MET A 292 -13.50 3.82 -9.64
C MET A 292 -13.06 4.08 -11.08
N LEU A 293 -12.79 5.35 -11.43
CA LEU A 293 -12.28 5.72 -12.74
C LEU A 293 -10.89 5.12 -13.01
N THR A 294 -9.95 5.25 -12.06
CA THR A 294 -8.60 4.68 -12.18
C THR A 294 -8.64 3.16 -12.26
N ALA A 295 -9.46 2.49 -11.44
CA ALA A 295 -9.66 1.04 -11.54
C ALA A 295 -10.22 0.64 -12.90
N TYR A 296 -11.25 1.33 -13.40
CA TYR A 296 -11.84 1.09 -14.72
C TYR A 296 -10.81 1.27 -15.85
N VAL A 297 -10.06 2.37 -15.82
CA VAL A 297 -9.01 2.67 -16.80
C VAL A 297 -7.91 1.61 -16.75
N THR A 298 -7.45 1.19 -15.57
CA THR A 298 -6.42 0.15 -15.42
C THR A 298 -6.90 -1.21 -15.94
N ILE A 299 -8.14 -1.61 -15.64
CA ILE A 299 -8.73 -2.86 -16.16
C ILE A 299 -8.81 -2.83 -17.68
N LYS A 300 -9.20 -1.69 -18.25
CA LYS A 300 -9.30 -1.51 -19.71
C LYS A 300 -7.91 -1.51 -20.36
N LEU A 301 -6.96 -0.76 -19.81
CA LEU A 301 -5.56 -0.70 -20.28
C LEU A 301 -4.91 -2.09 -20.30
N ARG A 302 -5.12 -2.90 -19.27
CA ARG A 302 -4.58 -4.27 -19.19
C ARG A 302 -5.06 -5.16 -20.35
N ARG A 303 -6.28 -4.95 -20.84
CA ARG A 303 -6.83 -5.70 -21.99
C ARG A 303 -6.38 -5.16 -23.33
N MET A 304 -5.98 -3.89 -23.40
CA MET A 304 -5.51 -3.21 -24.61
C MET A 304 -4.08 -3.66 -25.00
N PRO A 305 -3.66 -3.43 -26.26
CA PRO A 305 -2.32 -3.82 -26.73
C PRO A 305 -1.18 -3.26 -25.87
N ILE A 306 -1.34 -2.03 -25.36
CA ILE A 306 -0.33 -1.39 -24.51
C ILE A 306 -0.11 -2.14 -23.19
N GLY A 307 -1.20 -2.62 -22.55
CA GLY A 307 -1.12 -3.40 -21.32
C GLY A 307 -0.55 -4.79 -21.55
N ARG A 308 -0.90 -5.43 -22.67
CA ARG A 308 -0.30 -6.72 -23.06
C ARG A 308 1.19 -6.59 -23.35
N ALA A 309 1.62 -5.47 -23.95
CA ALA A 309 3.02 -5.18 -24.17
C ALA A 309 3.78 -4.98 -22.85
N TRP A 310 3.19 -4.34 -21.84
CA TRP A 310 3.78 -4.26 -20.50
C TRP A 310 3.95 -5.62 -19.84
N GLU A 311 2.91 -6.46 -19.89
CA GLU A 311 2.98 -7.83 -19.34
C GLU A 311 4.04 -8.66 -20.07
N ALA A 312 4.12 -8.59 -21.40
CA ALA A 312 5.14 -9.28 -22.17
C ALA A 312 6.57 -8.79 -21.85
N LEU A 313 6.75 -7.46 -21.76
CA LEU A 313 8.03 -6.82 -21.43
C LEU A 313 8.56 -7.29 -20.07
N ARG A 314 7.66 -7.46 -19.10
CA ARG A 314 7.97 -7.94 -17.75
C ARG A 314 8.50 -9.37 -17.74
N GLU A 315 7.96 -10.25 -18.60
CA GLU A 315 8.37 -11.65 -18.64
C GLU A 315 9.71 -11.81 -19.37
N ASP A 316 9.87 -11.21 -20.55
CA ASP A 316 11.15 -11.22 -21.28
C ASP A 316 11.28 -10.00 -22.23
N GLU A 317 12.14 -9.05 -21.84
CA GLU A 317 12.46 -7.87 -22.63
C GLU A 317 13.19 -8.21 -23.95
N ILE A 318 14.03 -9.25 -23.95
CA ILE A 318 14.81 -9.67 -25.13
C ILE A 318 13.86 -10.29 -26.15
N ALA A 319 12.95 -11.18 -25.72
CA ALA A 319 11.94 -11.77 -26.60
C ALA A 319 11.01 -10.70 -27.20
N CYS A 320 10.56 -9.72 -26.41
CA CYS A 320 9.75 -8.60 -26.90
C CYS A 320 10.46 -7.81 -28.00
N ARG A 321 11.76 -7.56 -27.82
CA ARG A 321 12.57 -6.85 -28.82
C ARG A 321 12.73 -7.64 -30.12
N SER A 322 12.89 -8.96 -30.03
CA SER A 322 12.92 -9.86 -31.20
C SER A 322 11.60 -9.90 -31.97
N LEU A 323 10.48 -9.67 -31.30
CA LEU A 323 9.14 -9.56 -31.89
C LEU A 323 8.81 -8.14 -32.43
N GLY A 324 9.77 -7.21 -32.40
CA GLY A 324 9.59 -5.85 -32.91
C GLY A 324 8.87 -4.88 -31.97
N ILE A 325 8.65 -5.26 -30.69
CA ILE A 325 8.07 -4.36 -29.69
C ILE A 325 9.12 -3.32 -29.28
N ASN A 326 8.78 -2.04 -29.41
CA ASN A 326 9.64 -0.97 -28.95
C ASN A 326 9.62 -0.91 -27.40
N THR A 327 10.71 -1.41 -26.79
CA THR A 327 10.83 -1.47 -25.33
C THR A 327 10.87 -0.08 -24.69
N VAL A 328 11.37 0.95 -25.41
CA VAL A 328 11.45 2.33 -24.92
C VAL A 328 10.06 2.93 -24.74
N THR A 329 9.25 2.96 -25.79
CA THR A 329 7.89 3.53 -25.71
C THR A 329 7.02 2.74 -24.74
N THR A 330 7.21 1.43 -24.66
CA THR A 330 6.50 0.56 -23.71
C THR A 330 6.85 0.91 -22.25
N LYS A 331 8.13 1.13 -21.91
CA LYS A 331 8.54 1.58 -20.57
C LYS A 331 8.05 3.00 -20.27
N LEU A 332 8.21 3.94 -21.21
CA LEU A 332 7.81 5.35 -21.03
C LEU A 332 6.30 5.48 -20.80
N THR A 333 5.48 4.71 -21.51
CA THR A 333 4.02 4.73 -21.33
C THR A 333 3.58 4.17 -19.99
N ALA A 334 4.27 3.13 -19.48
CA ALA A 334 4.04 2.61 -18.13
C ALA A 334 4.35 3.69 -17.07
N PHE A 335 5.52 4.34 -17.17
CA PHE A 335 5.90 5.44 -16.27
C PHE A 335 4.94 6.63 -16.36
N ALA A 336 4.57 7.06 -17.57
CA ALA A 336 3.67 8.19 -17.78
C ALA A 336 2.30 7.97 -17.12
N ILE A 337 1.69 6.79 -17.32
CA ILE A 337 0.35 6.48 -16.78
C ILE A 337 0.43 6.24 -15.27
N GLY A 338 1.46 5.54 -14.78
CA GLY A 338 1.68 5.37 -13.35
C GLY A 338 1.90 6.70 -12.62
N ALA A 339 2.71 7.59 -13.20
CA ALA A 339 2.96 8.93 -12.70
C ALA A 339 1.70 9.81 -12.76
N MET A 340 0.88 9.70 -13.81
CA MET A 340 -0.39 10.42 -13.92
C MET A 340 -1.31 10.13 -12.73
N PHE A 341 -1.47 8.85 -12.36
CA PHE A 341 -2.29 8.45 -11.21
C PHE A 341 -1.67 8.91 -9.88
N GLY A 342 -0.34 8.92 -9.78
CA GLY A 342 0.38 9.53 -8.66
C GLY A 342 0.10 11.03 -8.54
N GLY A 343 0.07 11.73 -9.68
CA GLY A 343 -0.24 13.15 -9.78
C GLY A 343 -1.68 13.49 -9.38
N PHE A 344 -2.65 12.66 -9.77
CA PHE A 344 -4.04 12.79 -9.32
C PHE A 344 -4.17 12.61 -7.80
N ALA A 345 -3.41 11.69 -7.22
CA ALA A 345 -3.40 11.52 -5.77
C ALA A 345 -2.76 12.72 -5.07
N GLY A 346 -1.71 13.28 -5.66
CA GLY A 346 -1.00 14.48 -5.19
C GLY A 346 -1.89 15.70 -5.15
N SER A 347 -2.56 16.00 -6.26
CA SER A 347 -3.48 17.14 -6.33
C SER A 347 -4.66 17.00 -5.37
N PHE A 348 -5.18 15.77 -5.23
CA PHE A 348 -6.23 15.49 -4.25
C PHE A 348 -5.74 15.67 -2.81
N PHE A 349 -4.52 15.23 -2.49
CA PHE A 349 -3.90 15.46 -1.17
C PHE A 349 -3.75 16.94 -0.87
N ALA A 350 -3.25 17.73 -1.83
CA ALA A 350 -3.12 19.18 -1.69
C ALA A 350 -4.48 19.86 -1.44
N ALA A 351 -5.51 19.45 -2.18
CA ALA A 351 -6.87 19.95 -2.01
C ALA A 351 -7.50 19.55 -0.66
N ARG A 352 -7.19 18.34 -0.16
CA ARG A 352 -7.68 17.83 1.13
C ARG A 352 -7.06 18.58 2.32
N GLN A 353 -5.75 18.80 2.28
CA GLN A 353 -4.98 19.31 3.41
C GLN A 353 -4.94 20.85 3.42
N GLY A 354 -5.09 21.51 2.27
CA GLY A 354 -4.99 22.97 2.15
C GLY A 354 -3.54 23.50 2.32
N PHE A 355 -2.60 22.58 2.48
CA PHE A 355 -1.18 22.82 2.73
C PHE A 355 -0.36 21.67 2.14
N VAL A 356 0.78 22.01 1.54
CA VAL A 356 1.72 21.03 0.97
C VAL A 356 3.13 21.39 1.43
N SER A 357 3.83 20.45 2.06
CA SER A 357 5.22 20.63 2.49
C SER A 357 6.13 19.55 1.88
N PRO A 358 7.43 19.83 1.61
CA PRO A 358 8.34 18.84 1.04
C PRO A 358 8.56 17.62 1.93
N GLU A 359 8.43 17.79 3.25
CA GLU A 359 8.63 16.74 4.26
C GLU A 359 7.54 15.67 4.22
N SER A 360 6.41 15.95 3.55
CA SER A 360 5.35 14.97 3.31
C SER A 360 5.73 13.95 2.22
N PHE A 361 6.78 14.21 1.44
CA PHE A 361 7.15 13.43 0.25
C PHE A 361 8.50 12.73 0.41
N VAL A 362 8.65 11.97 1.49
CA VAL A 362 9.88 11.22 1.80
C VAL A 362 9.92 9.84 1.16
N PHE A 363 11.12 9.28 0.98
CA PHE A 363 11.31 7.89 0.52
C PHE A 363 10.46 6.87 1.29
N LEU A 364 10.27 7.07 2.59
CA LEU A 364 9.48 6.14 3.39
C LEU A 364 8.02 6.05 2.92
N GLU A 365 7.44 7.14 2.42
CA GLU A 365 6.09 7.12 1.84
C GLU A 365 6.05 6.29 0.55
N SER A 366 7.07 6.39 -0.31
CA SER A 366 7.24 5.47 -1.46
C SER A 366 7.29 4.01 -1.00
N ALA A 367 8.06 3.72 0.06
CA ALA A 367 8.21 2.36 0.57
C ALA A 367 6.88 1.82 1.12
N VAL A 368 6.06 2.66 1.75
CA VAL A 368 4.70 2.31 2.19
C VAL A 368 3.80 1.96 1.00
N ILE A 369 3.82 2.78 -0.06
CA ILE A 369 3.02 2.52 -1.27
C ILE A 369 3.48 1.23 -1.96
N LEU A 370 4.79 1.02 -2.10
CA LEU A 370 5.34 -0.21 -2.66
C LEU A 370 4.95 -1.44 -1.84
N ALA A 371 5.03 -1.36 -0.51
CA ALA A 371 4.62 -2.45 0.35
C ALA A 371 3.14 -2.79 0.16
N ILE A 372 2.25 -1.80 0.05
CA ILE A 372 0.83 -2.03 -0.24
C ILE A 372 0.67 -2.81 -1.56
N VAL A 373 1.44 -2.45 -2.59
CA VAL A 373 1.43 -3.17 -3.88
C VAL A 373 1.93 -4.61 -3.75
N VAL A 374 3.04 -4.82 -3.04
CA VAL A 374 3.63 -6.16 -2.83
C VAL A 374 2.70 -7.03 -1.98
N LEU A 375 2.16 -6.49 -0.89
CA LEU A 375 1.27 -7.14 0.05
C LEU A 375 -0.08 -7.51 -0.59
N GLY A 376 -0.62 -6.61 -1.40
CA GLY A 376 -1.84 -6.85 -2.17
C GLY A 376 -1.67 -7.92 -3.24
N GLY A 377 -0.44 -8.09 -3.71
CA GLY A 377 -0.06 -8.98 -4.81
C GLY A 377 0.05 -8.19 -6.11
N MET A 378 1.27 -8.11 -6.65
CA MET A 378 1.57 -7.44 -7.91
C MET A 378 0.64 -7.90 -9.04
N GLY A 379 -0.10 -6.96 -9.63
CA GLY A 379 -1.07 -7.21 -10.70
C GLY A 379 -2.52 -7.42 -10.26
N SER A 380 -2.83 -7.37 -8.96
CA SER A 380 -4.20 -7.51 -8.42
C SER A 380 -4.74 -6.20 -7.83
N LEU A 381 -5.68 -5.56 -8.52
CA LEU A 381 -6.31 -4.32 -8.03
C LEU A 381 -7.06 -4.52 -6.72
N THR A 382 -7.77 -5.64 -6.57
CA THR A 382 -8.58 -5.95 -5.39
C THR A 382 -7.70 -6.27 -4.18
N GLY A 383 -6.62 -7.02 -4.40
CA GLY A 383 -5.65 -7.32 -3.36
C GLY A 383 -4.97 -6.06 -2.84
N ILE A 384 -4.61 -5.14 -3.73
CA ILE A 384 -4.02 -3.84 -3.38
C ILE A 384 -4.99 -2.99 -2.55
N ALA A 385 -6.27 -2.95 -2.92
CA ALA A 385 -7.27 -2.22 -2.15
C ALA A 385 -7.42 -2.77 -0.72
N VAL A 386 -7.47 -4.10 -0.57
CA VAL A 386 -7.52 -4.75 0.74
C VAL A 386 -6.24 -4.50 1.54
N ALA A 387 -5.07 -4.57 0.89
CA ALA A 387 -3.79 -4.28 1.53
C ALA A 387 -3.73 -2.82 2.03
N ALA A 388 -4.21 -1.85 1.25
CA ALA A 388 -4.27 -0.46 1.68
C ALA A 388 -5.19 -0.28 2.89
N ILE A 389 -6.36 -0.92 2.90
CA ILE A 389 -7.30 -0.88 4.04
C ILE A 389 -6.64 -1.46 5.29
N VAL A 390 -5.97 -2.60 5.19
CA VAL A 390 -5.32 -3.24 6.34
C VAL A 390 -4.12 -2.42 6.82
N MET A 391 -3.28 -1.92 5.92
CA MET A 391 -2.06 -1.23 6.29
C MET A 391 -2.32 0.20 6.78
N VAL A 392 -3.08 0.98 6.02
CA VAL A 392 -3.41 2.37 6.38
C VAL A 392 -4.50 2.41 7.45
N GLY A 393 -5.57 1.64 7.28
CA GLY A 393 -6.63 1.56 8.30
C GLY A 393 -6.15 0.90 9.59
N GLY A 394 -5.32 -0.14 9.53
CA GLY A 394 -4.76 -0.76 10.73
C GLY A 394 -3.86 0.19 11.52
N THR A 395 -3.02 0.97 10.84
CA THR A 395 -2.17 1.98 11.51
C THR A 395 -2.98 3.14 12.08
N GLU A 396 -4.07 3.52 11.43
CA GLU A 396 -5.00 4.52 11.94
C GLU A 396 -5.78 3.99 13.17
N LEU A 397 -6.22 2.73 13.17
CA LEU A 397 -6.82 2.09 14.35
C LEU A 397 -5.84 2.07 15.53
N LEU A 398 -4.58 1.74 15.27
CA LEU A 398 -3.52 1.73 16.29
C LEU A 398 -3.27 3.12 16.88
N ARG A 399 -3.48 4.19 16.10
CA ARG A 399 -3.41 5.57 16.58
C ARG A 399 -4.51 5.88 17.60
N GLU A 400 -5.67 5.25 17.47
CA GLU A 400 -6.82 5.46 18.35
C GLU A 400 -6.87 4.51 19.56
N MET A 401 -6.02 3.49 19.60
CA MET A 401 -5.97 2.49 20.66
C MET A 401 -5.34 3.08 21.94
N GLU A 402 -6.13 3.82 22.72
CA GLU A 402 -5.73 4.38 24.02
C GLU A 402 -5.30 3.30 25.04
N PHE A 403 -5.83 2.08 24.91
CA PHE A 403 -5.43 0.93 25.74
C PHE A 403 -3.93 0.62 25.67
N LEU A 404 -3.27 0.85 24.53
CA LEU A 404 -1.81 0.65 24.41
C LEU A 404 -1.04 1.59 25.34
N LYS A 405 -1.51 2.83 25.53
CA LYS A 405 -0.91 3.77 26.49
C LYS A 405 -1.12 3.31 27.93
N HIS A 406 -2.20 2.59 28.20
CA HIS A 406 -2.47 2.01 29.52
C HIS A 406 -1.55 0.81 29.83
N VAL A 407 -1.18 0.02 28.81
CA VAL A 407 -0.28 -1.14 28.95
C VAL A 407 1.20 -0.75 28.93
N PHE A 408 1.60 0.16 28.05
CA PHE A 408 3.00 0.52 27.81
C PHE A 408 3.45 1.82 28.51
N GLY A 409 2.54 2.48 29.23
CA GLY A 409 2.81 3.70 30.00
C GLY A 409 2.44 5.00 29.25
N PRO A 410 2.31 6.13 29.97
CA PRO A 410 1.87 7.41 29.41
C PRO A 410 2.83 8.00 28.36
N ASP A 411 4.11 7.65 28.41
CA ASP A 411 5.12 8.09 27.42
C ASP A 411 5.11 7.25 26.13
N PHE A 412 4.27 6.21 26.05
CA PHE A 412 4.15 5.40 24.83
C PHE A 412 3.42 6.20 23.76
N THR A 413 4.16 6.63 22.74
CA THR A 413 3.62 7.29 21.54
C THR A 413 3.44 6.25 20.43
N PRO A 414 2.20 5.76 20.16
CA PRO A 414 1.95 4.73 19.16
C PRO A 414 2.44 5.12 17.75
N GLU A 415 2.52 6.43 17.49
CA GLU A 415 2.99 7.02 16.25
C GLU A 415 4.44 6.64 15.91
N LEU A 416 5.34 6.57 16.90
CA LEU A 416 6.74 6.17 16.68
C LEU A 416 6.86 4.68 16.34
N TYR A 417 5.97 3.85 16.88
CA TYR A 417 5.96 2.40 16.66
C TYR A 417 5.17 1.98 15.42
N ARG A 418 4.50 2.92 14.73
CA ARG A 418 3.74 2.67 13.50
C ARG A 418 4.56 1.93 12.44
N MET A 419 5.81 2.36 12.25
CA MET A 419 6.72 1.76 11.25
C MET A 419 7.18 0.36 11.66
N LEU A 420 7.36 0.11 12.96
CA LEU A 420 7.69 -1.22 13.47
C LEU A 420 6.54 -2.20 13.20
N LEU A 421 5.30 -1.78 13.47
CA LEU A 421 4.10 -2.58 13.20
C LEU A 421 3.91 -2.81 11.70
N PHE A 422 4.19 -1.82 10.87
CA PHE A 422 4.20 -1.94 9.40
C PHE A 422 5.22 -2.99 8.93
N GLY A 423 6.47 -2.93 9.40
CA GLY A 423 7.50 -3.89 9.06
C GLY A 423 7.15 -5.30 9.52
N LEU A 424 6.63 -5.43 10.74
CA LEU A 424 6.16 -6.70 11.28
C LEU A 424 5.01 -7.29 10.45
N ALA A 425 4.02 -6.48 10.10
CA ALA A 425 2.89 -6.90 9.26
C ALA A 425 3.36 -7.38 7.88
N MET A 426 4.33 -6.69 7.28
CA MET A 426 4.93 -7.10 6.02
C MET A 426 5.62 -8.47 6.13
N VAL A 427 6.45 -8.68 7.15
CA VAL A 427 7.13 -9.97 7.39
C VAL A 427 6.11 -11.09 7.62
N VAL A 428 5.09 -10.84 8.43
CA VAL A 428 3.99 -11.78 8.71
C VAL A 428 3.29 -12.21 7.42
N VAL A 429 2.92 -11.27 6.55
CA VAL A 429 2.26 -11.61 5.29
C VAL A 429 3.21 -12.28 4.31
N MET A 430 4.48 -11.87 4.24
CA MET A 430 5.47 -12.57 3.41
C MET A 430 5.66 -14.04 3.85
N LEU A 431 5.57 -14.32 5.16
CA LEU A 431 5.64 -15.68 5.70
C LEU A 431 4.38 -16.51 5.37
N PHE A 432 3.19 -15.93 5.52
CA PHE A 432 1.93 -16.69 5.37
C PHE A 432 1.36 -16.70 3.95
N LYS A 433 1.58 -15.63 3.17
CA LYS A 433 1.13 -15.45 1.79
C LYS A 433 2.20 -14.74 0.94
N PRO A 434 3.25 -15.47 0.50
CA PRO A 434 4.35 -14.91 -0.29
C PRO A 434 3.93 -14.36 -1.67
N ARG A 435 2.72 -14.67 -2.16
CA ARG A 435 2.14 -14.10 -3.38
C ARG A 435 1.20 -12.91 -3.13
N GLY A 436 1.09 -12.43 -1.89
CA GLY A 436 0.15 -11.39 -1.47
C GLY A 436 -1.27 -11.91 -1.18
N PHE A 437 -2.15 -11.03 -0.70
CA PHE A 437 -3.50 -11.40 -0.23
C PHE A 437 -4.37 -12.08 -1.29
N VAL A 438 -4.32 -11.61 -2.55
CA VAL A 438 -5.16 -12.08 -3.67
C VAL A 438 -4.28 -12.54 -4.85
N GLY A 439 -3.13 -13.14 -4.55
CA GLY A 439 -2.14 -13.59 -5.54
C GLY A 439 -2.54 -14.84 -6.32
N SER A 440 -3.65 -14.82 -7.05
CA SER A 440 -3.88 -15.73 -8.18
C SER A 440 -3.58 -14.96 -9.47
N ARG A 441 -2.36 -15.13 -10.00
CA ARG A 441 -2.01 -14.61 -11.33
C ARG A 441 -2.82 -15.39 -12.36
N GLN A 442 -3.90 -14.81 -12.85
CA GLN A 442 -4.58 -15.32 -14.03
C GLN A 442 -3.89 -14.72 -15.26
N PRO A 443 -3.29 -15.54 -16.14
CA PRO A 443 -2.79 -15.09 -17.42
C PRO A 443 -3.89 -14.38 -18.22
N THR A 444 -3.54 -13.28 -18.88
CA THR A 444 -4.48 -12.49 -19.69
C THR A 444 -4.93 -13.26 -20.95
N ALA A 445 -4.18 -14.26 -21.40
CA ALA A 445 -4.52 -15.13 -22.52
C ALA A 445 -4.17 -16.59 -22.21
N PHE A 446 -5.12 -17.49 -22.44
CA PHE A 446 -4.90 -18.93 -22.44
C PHE A 446 -4.95 -19.42 -23.89
N LEU A 447 -3.91 -20.13 -24.34
CA LEU A 447 -3.88 -20.76 -25.67
C LEU A 447 -4.73 -22.05 -25.73
N LYS A 448 -5.12 -22.62 -24.58
CA LYS A 448 -5.97 -23.81 -24.43
C LYS A 448 -6.87 -23.68 -23.21
N GLU A 449 -8.03 -24.37 -23.17
CA GLU A 449 -8.90 -24.42 -21.99
C GLU A 449 -8.11 -24.80 -20.74
N SER A 450 -8.42 -24.14 -19.62
CA SER A 450 -7.82 -24.42 -18.32
C SER A 450 -8.13 -25.86 -17.93
N ARG A 451 -7.13 -26.75 -18.00
CA ARG A 451 -7.22 -28.09 -17.44
C ARG A 451 -6.62 -28.08 -16.04
N ALA A 452 -7.41 -28.52 -15.05
CA ALA A 452 -6.89 -28.75 -13.71
C ALA A 452 -5.88 -29.91 -13.78
N VAL A 453 -4.60 -29.59 -13.58
CA VAL A 453 -3.54 -30.60 -13.51
C VAL A 453 -3.66 -31.30 -12.14
N SER A 454 -3.97 -32.59 -12.16
CA SER A 454 -3.99 -33.45 -10.97
C SER A 454 -2.66 -33.35 -10.21
N GLY A 455 -2.72 -33.37 -8.88
CA GLY A 455 -1.54 -33.37 -7.99
C GLY A 455 -0.55 -34.52 -8.23
N SER A 456 -0.94 -35.54 -9.00
CA SER A 456 -0.05 -36.61 -9.45
C SER A 456 0.97 -36.14 -10.50
N PHE A 457 0.60 -35.23 -11.41
CA PHE A 457 1.49 -34.76 -12.50
C PHE A 457 2.48 -33.68 -12.04
N THR A 458 2.17 -32.95 -10.96
CA THR A 458 3.07 -31.92 -10.39
C THR A 458 4.25 -32.52 -9.63
N LYS A 459 4.22 -33.81 -9.26
CA LYS A 459 5.39 -34.52 -8.72
C LYS A 459 6.44 -34.87 -9.77
N GLU A 460 6.07 -34.88 -11.05
CA GLU A 460 6.94 -35.31 -12.17
C GLU A 460 7.58 -34.15 -12.94
N GLY A 461 7.39 -32.90 -12.51
CA GLY A 461 8.05 -31.74 -13.12
C GLY A 461 7.46 -31.29 -14.46
N HIS A 462 6.29 -31.78 -14.84
CA HIS A 462 5.51 -31.28 -15.98
C HIS A 462 4.27 -30.56 -15.45
N GLY A 463 4.39 -29.24 -15.30
CA GLY A 463 3.31 -28.33 -14.89
C GLY A 463 2.86 -27.43 -16.04
#